data_AF-A0A257TVE6-F1
#
_entry.id   AF-A0A257TVE6-F1
#
_cell.length_a   1.000
_cell.length_b   1.000
_cell.length_c   1.000
_cell.angle_alpha   90.00
_cell.angle_beta   90.00
_cell.angle_gamma   90.00
#
_symmetry.space_group_name_H-M   'P 1'
#
loop_
_entity.id
_entity.type
_entity.pdbx_description
1 polymer ?
#
loop_
_entity_poly.entity_id
_entity_poly.type
_entity_poly.pdbx_seq_one_letter_code
_entity_poly.pdbx_strand_id
1 'polypeptide(L)'
;MPMPGPRTPDPGPRSFRTLGIESSCDETAVAVLDGDGSVRCNLISSQVAAHAPYLGVVPELAARHHLETLPRLLAEAERQAGLGDIELVAVTRGPGLIGSLLVGTCFAAAYAWARSLPLAGVDHLEGHLVSPFLSLDGAPAREAPDPALTLVISGGHSSYFLLTGGDARPLNRTRDDAAGEVFDKIAAALGLGYPGGPVVDRLAEAGDPKAFTFSAPRIKDPAGALDFSFSGLKTTAIRSAQGLTALPLPDPAHPPQAVLDLLASFRRTVVD
;
A
#
# COMPACT_ATOMS: atom_id res chain seq x y z
N MET A 1 -32.91 24.73 15.65
CA MET A 1 -32.54 23.60 16.53
C MET A 1 -31.23 24.00 17.21
N PRO A 2 -31.17 24.10 18.55
CA PRO A 2 -29.94 24.53 19.22
C PRO A 2 -28.84 23.48 19.00
N MET A 3 -27.63 23.95 18.71
CA MET A 3 -26.43 23.11 18.64
C MET A 3 -26.27 22.37 19.98
N PRO A 4 -25.99 21.06 20.01
CA PRO A 4 -25.67 20.38 21.25
C PRO A 4 -24.45 21.07 21.88
N GLY A 5 -24.56 21.42 23.16
CA GLY A 5 -23.48 22.07 23.91
C GLY A 5 -22.22 21.19 23.95
N PRO A 6 -21.05 21.77 24.28
CA PRO A 6 -19.82 21.02 24.44
C PRO A 6 -20.04 19.88 25.44
N ARG A 7 -19.75 18.64 25.03
CA ARG A 7 -19.84 17.47 25.90
C ARG A 7 -18.86 17.67 27.05
N THR A 8 -19.35 17.61 28.29
CA THR A 8 -18.50 17.60 29.48
C THR A 8 -17.66 16.31 29.50
N PRO A 9 -16.34 16.37 29.70
CA PRO A 9 -15.51 15.17 29.78
C PRO A 9 -15.91 14.31 30.99
N ASP A 10 -16.11 13.02 30.76
CA ASP A 10 -16.32 12.00 31.80
C ASP A 10 -14.96 11.59 32.37
N PRO A 11 -14.73 11.65 33.71
CA PRO A 11 -13.41 11.53 34.32
C PRO A 11 -12.86 10.10 34.47
N GLY A 12 -13.48 9.09 33.86
CA GLY A 12 -12.88 7.75 33.75
C GLY A 12 -11.69 7.75 32.78
N PRO A 13 -10.75 6.79 32.86
CA PRO A 13 -9.71 6.62 31.85
C PRO A 13 -10.36 6.10 30.56
N ARG A 14 -11.01 6.98 29.80
CA ARG A 14 -11.52 6.65 28.48
C ARG A 14 -10.31 6.51 27.57
N SER A 15 -10.17 5.34 26.94
CA SER A 15 -9.16 5.13 25.92
C SER A 15 -9.49 6.05 24.75
N PHE A 16 -8.56 6.93 24.40
CA PHE A 16 -8.73 7.82 23.26
C PHE A 16 -8.99 7.01 21.99
N ARG A 17 -10.08 7.24 21.25
CA ARG A 17 -10.40 6.41 20.08
C ARG A 17 -10.33 7.16 18.76
N THR A 18 -9.63 6.54 17.82
CA THR A 18 -9.44 7.04 16.46
C THR A 18 -10.16 6.16 15.45
N LEU A 19 -10.94 6.78 14.56
CA LEU A 19 -11.45 6.19 13.34
C LEU A 19 -10.47 6.48 12.19
N GLY A 20 -9.81 5.46 11.66
CA GLY A 20 -8.92 5.54 10.50
C GLY A 20 -9.66 5.23 9.19
N ILE A 21 -9.40 6.00 8.14
CA ILE A 21 -9.93 5.81 6.78
C ILE A 21 -8.77 5.83 5.77
N GLU A 22 -8.68 4.80 4.94
CA GLU A 22 -7.67 4.65 3.89
C GLU A 22 -8.35 4.39 2.54
N SER A 23 -7.97 5.18 1.53
CA SER A 23 -8.52 5.14 0.17
C SER A 23 -7.53 5.74 -0.84
N SER A 24 -6.24 5.51 -0.69
CA SER A 24 -5.19 6.11 -1.52
C SER A 24 -5.08 5.45 -2.91
N CYS A 25 -5.41 4.16 -3.03
CA CYS A 25 -5.24 3.41 -4.27
C CYS A 25 -6.48 2.56 -4.60
N ASP A 26 -6.43 1.25 -4.38
CA ASP A 26 -7.44 0.26 -4.76
C ASP A 26 -7.91 -0.61 -3.59
N GLU A 27 -7.48 -0.33 -2.37
CA GLU A 27 -8.14 -0.78 -1.14
C GLU A 27 -8.95 0.33 -0.49
N THR A 28 -10.20 0.01 -0.12
CA THR A 28 -10.97 0.83 0.81
C THR A 28 -10.84 0.23 2.18
N ALA A 29 -10.36 0.98 3.17
CA ALA A 29 -10.23 0.46 4.53
C ALA A 29 -10.76 1.44 5.58
N VAL A 30 -11.30 0.84 6.64
CA VAL A 30 -11.78 1.54 7.84
C VAL A 30 -11.28 0.77 9.06
N ALA A 31 -10.68 1.48 10.02
CA ALA A 31 -10.18 0.89 11.25
C ALA A 31 -10.57 1.73 12.47
N VAL A 32 -10.68 1.08 13.63
CA VAL A 32 -10.88 1.75 14.93
C VAL A 32 -9.75 1.32 15.86
N LEU A 33 -9.03 2.30 16.41
CA LEU A 33 -7.90 2.07 17.31
C LEU A 33 -8.09 2.86 18.60
N ASP A 34 -7.67 2.26 19.72
CA ASP A 34 -7.48 2.99 20.99
C ASP A 34 -6.14 3.74 21.00
N GLY A 35 -5.97 4.65 21.97
CA GLY A 35 -4.81 5.55 22.06
C GLY A 35 -3.49 4.87 22.38
N ASP A 36 -3.53 3.61 22.81
CA ASP A 36 -2.35 2.75 22.96
C ASP A 36 -2.04 1.93 21.69
N GLY A 37 -2.79 2.17 20.60
CA GLY A 37 -2.66 1.49 19.32
C GLY A 37 -3.36 0.13 19.25
N SER A 38 -4.12 -0.28 20.28
CA SER A 38 -4.92 -1.50 20.22
C SER A 38 -5.96 -1.42 19.11
N VAL A 39 -5.91 -2.36 18.16
CA VAL A 39 -6.87 -2.44 17.04
C VAL A 39 -8.18 -3.06 17.52
N ARG A 40 -9.28 -2.31 17.41
CA ARG A 40 -10.64 -2.76 17.76
C ARG A 40 -11.44 -3.23 16.55
N CYS A 41 -11.13 -2.68 15.38
CA CYS A 41 -11.72 -3.04 14.11
C CYS A 41 -10.71 -2.74 13.01
N ASN A 42 -10.59 -3.63 12.02
CA ASN A 42 -9.80 -3.41 10.82
C ASN A 42 -10.49 -4.08 9.62
N LEU A 43 -11.12 -3.27 8.78
CA LEU A 43 -11.91 -3.73 7.66
C LEU A 43 -11.27 -3.25 6.36
N ILE A 44 -11.06 -4.18 5.43
CA ILE A 44 -10.43 -3.92 4.15
C ILE A 44 -11.32 -4.51 3.05
N SER A 45 -11.63 -3.71 2.05
CA SER A 45 -12.26 -4.13 0.80
C SER A 45 -11.31 -3.87 -0.35
N SER A 46 -10.71 -4.95 -0.87
CA SER A 46 -9.80 -4.89 -2.02
C SER A 46 -10.56 -4.88 -3.34
N GLN A 47 -10.10 -4.06 -4.28
CA GLN A 47 -10.67 -3.93 -5.61
C GLN A 47 -9.93 -4.75 -6.67
N VAL A 48 -9.00 -5.63 -6.27
CA VAL A 48 -8.17 -6.44 -7.18
C VAL A 48 -9.00 -7.10 -8.29
N ALA A 49 -10.14 -7.71 -7.96
CA ALA A 49 -10.99 -8.39 -8.93
C ALA A 49 -11.59 -7.43 -9.99
N ALA A 50 -11.85 -6.17 -9.62
CA ALA A 50 -12.36 -5.16 -10.53
C ALA A 50 -11.28 -4.63 -11.49
N HIS A 51 -10.02 -4.62 -11.04
CA HIS A 51 -8.88 -4.14 -11.83
C HIS A 51 -8.19 -5.23 -12.65
N ALA A 52 -8.35 -6.50 -12.28
CA ALA A 52 -7.73 -7.65 -12.95
C ALA A 52 -7.94 -7.70 -14.49
N PRO A 53 -9.13 -7.41 -15.05
CA PRO A 53 -9.32 -7.38 -16.51
C PRO A 53 -8.50 -6.31 -17.24
N TYR A 54 -8.03 -5.28 -16.53
CA TYR A 54 -7.25 -4.17 -17.06
C TYR A 54 -5.75 -4.33 -16.81
N LEU A 55 -5.34 -5.40 -16.11
CA LEU A 55 -3.95 -5.70 -15.74
C LEU A 55 -3.27 -4.55 -14.96
N GLY A 56 -4.04 -3.82 -14.18
CA GLY A 56 -3.58 -2.68 -13.38
C GLY A 56 -4.73 -1.83 -12.89
N VAL A 57 -4.44 -0.94 -11.93
CA VAL A 57 -5.45 -0.07 -11.32
C VAL A 57 -5.97 0.95 -12.34
N VAL A 58 -7.29 0.98 -12.51
CA VAL A 58 -8.00 2.01 -13.29
C VAL A 58 -8.48 3.10 -12.33
N PRO A 59 -7.90 4.33 -12.36
CA PRO A 59 -8.14 5.33 -11.32
C PRO A 59 -9.61 5.72 -11.12
N GLU A 60 -10.37 5.85 -12.21
CA GLU A 60 -11.80 6.20 -12.15
C GLU A 60 -12.65 5.08 -11.55
N LEU A 61 -12.33 3.82 -11.85
CA LEU A 61 -13.01 2.66 -11.27
C LEU A 61 -12.71 2.59 -9.76
N ALA A 62 -11.48 2.89 -9.37
CA ALA A 62 -11.08 2.88 -7.97
C ALA A 62 -11.82 3.92 -7.14
N ALA A 63 -11.87 5.17 -7.62
CA ALA A 63 -12.60 6.25 -6.98
C ALA A 63 -14.09 5.90 -6.79
N ARG A 64 -14.75 5.34 -7.82
CA ARG A 64 -16.15 4.91 -7.73
C ARG A 64 -16.37 3.81 -6.69
N HIS A 65 -15.47 2.84 -6.64
CA HIS A 65 -15.58 1.77 -5.66
C HIS A 65 -15.43 2.29 -4.23
N HIS A 66 -14.51 3.23 -3.96
CA HIS A 66 -14.42 3.85 -2.63
C HIS A 66 -15.72 4.56 -2.23
N LEU A 67 -16.37 5.26 -3.16
CA LEU A 67 -17.65 5.95 -2.91
C LEU A 67 -18.76 4.97 -2.50
N GLU A 68 -18.81 3.81 -3.14
CA GLU A 68 -19.81 2.78 -2.86
C GLU A 68 -19.53 2.00 -1.56
N THR A 69 -18.25 1.80 -1.25
CA THR A 69 -17.78 0.88 -0.22
C THR A 69 -17.57 1.54 1.15
N LEU A 70 -17.09 2.79 1.21
CA LEU A 70 -16.84 3.48 2.48
C LEU A 70 -18.05 3.50 3.43
N PRO A 71 -19.29 3.84 2.98
CA PRO A 71 -20.45 3.81 3.86
C PRO A 71 -20.74 2.42 4.43
N ARG A 72 -20.46 1.36 3.65
CA ARG A 72 -20.69 -0.03 4.05
C ARG A 72 -19.68 -0.48 5.09
N LEU A 73 -18.40 -0.14 4.89
CA LEU A 73 -17.34 -0.44 5.86
C LEU A 73 -17.55 0.32 7.16
N LEU A 74 -17.96 1.59 7.11
CA LEU A 74 -18.29 2.35 8.31
C LEU A 74 -19.44 1.71 9.10
N ALA A 75 -20.49 1.25 8.40
CA ALA A 75 -21.61 0.56 9.04
C ALA A 75 -21.21 -0.78 9.67
N GLU A 76 -20.24 -1.50 9.08
CA GLU A 76 -19.66 -2.70 9.69
C GLU A 76 -18.77 -2.36 10.88
N ALA A 77 -17.97 -1.30 10.81
CA ALA A 77 -17.16 -0.84 11.94
C ALA A 77 -18.03 -0.46 13.15
N GLU A 78 -19.18 0.19 12.93
CA GLU A 78 -20.18 0.43 13.97
C GLU A 78 -20.69 -0.87 14.60
N ARG A 79 -20.93 -1.92 13.81
CA ARG A 79 -21.37 -3.21 14.35
C ARG A 79 -20.28 -3.92 15.16
N GLN A 80 -19.01 -3.85 14.73
CA GLN A 80 -17.92 -4.60 15.35
C GLN A 80 -17.35 -3.92 16.60
N ALA A 81 -17.15 -2.60 16.55
CA ALA A 81 -16.46 -1.86 17.61
C ALA A 81 -17.31 -0.75 18.26
N GLY A 82 -18.43 -0.37 17.63
CA GLY A 82 -19.16 0.85 17.97
C GLY A 82 -18.34 2.10 17.64
N LEU A 83 -19.00 3.17 17.21
CA LEU A 83 -18.33 4.44 16.91
C LEU A 83 -18.83 5.58 17.80
N GLY A 84 -19.63 5.30 18.83
CA GLY A 84 -20.20 6.35 19.70
C GLY A 84 -19.17 7.20 20.45
N ASP A 85 -18.01 6.63 20.73
CA ASP A 85 -16.92 7.19 21.52
C ASP A 85 -15.65 7.53 20.71
N ILE A 86 -15.75 7.60 19.38
CA ILE A 86 -14.67 8.15 18.55
C ILE A 86 -14.41 9.60 18.94
N GLU A 87 -13.14 9.92 19.17
CA GLU A 87 -12.63 11.24 19.52
C GLU A 87 -11.77 11.87 18.42
N LEU A 88 -11.27 11.08 17.47
CA LEU A 88 -10.50 11.56 16.31
C LEU A 88 -10.88 10.80 15.04
N VAL A 89 -10.96 11.52 13.93
CA VAL A 89 -11.02 10.92 12.59
C VAL A 89 -9.68 11.15 11.90
N ALA A 90 -9.01 10.08 11.50
CA ALA A 90 -7.78 10.10 10.73
C ALA A 90 -8.06 9.60 9.32
N VAL A 91 -7.55 10.30 8.31
CA VAL A 91 -7.74 9.92 6.91
C VAL A 91 -6.46 10.12 6.12
N THR A 92 -6.16 9.17 5.23
CA THR A 92 -5.03 9.30 4.32
C THR A 92 -5.21 10.50 3.38
N ARG A 93 -4.27 11.44 3.45
CA ARG A 93 -4.25 12.65 2.60
C ARG A 93 -3.39 12.45 1.35
N GLY A 94 -2.47 11.50 1.39
CA GLY A 94 -1.56 11.15 0.30
C GLY A 94 -0.26 10.56 0.82
N PRO A 95 0.67 10.18 -0.06
CA PRO A 95 0.51 10.11 -1.52
C PRO A 95 -0.56 9.08 -1.97
N GLY A 96 -1.04 9.20 -3.21
CA GLY A 96 -2.08 8.32 -3.76
C GLY A 96 -2.76 8.88 -5.00
N LEU A 97 -3.72 8.12 -5.54
CA LEU A 97 -4.56 8.53 -6.67
C LEU A 97 -5.51 9.65 -6.25
N ILE A 98 -5.45 10.79 -6.94
CA ILE A 98 -6.19 11.99 -6.54
C ILE A 98 -7.71 11.76 -6.41
N GLY A 99 -8.30 10.97 -7.32
CA GLY A 99 -9.71 10.63 -7.26
C GLY A 99 -10.06 9.81 -6.02
N SER A 100 -9.26 8.78 -5.73
CA SER A 100 -9.42 7.92 -4.54
C SER A 100 -9.22 8.70 -3.24
N LEU A 101 -8.18 9.53 -3.16
CA LEU A 101 -7.90 10.38 -1.99
C LEU A 101 -9.02 11.37 -1.70
N LEU A 102 -9.58 12.01 -2.74
CA LEU A 102 -10.68 12.96 -2.58
C LEU A 102 -11.92 12.29 -1.96
N VAL A 103 -12.21 11.05 -2.34
CA VAL A 103 -13.35 10.31 -1.79
C VAL A 103 -13.20 10.10 -0.28
N GLY A 104 -12.07 9.56 0.18
CA GLY A 104 -11.81 9.34 1.60
C GLY A 104 -11.77 10.64 2.39
N THR A 105 -11.02 11.64 1.92
CA THR A 105 -10.87 12.93 2.61
C THR A 105 -12.21 13.69 2.73
N CYS A 106 -13.03 13.73 1.68
CA CYS A 106 -14.36 14.33 1.75
C CYS A 106 -15.30 13.56 2.69
N PHE A 107 -15.28 12.22 2.65
CA PHE A 107 -16.09 11.39 3.54
C PHE A 107 -15.71 11.60 5.01
N ALA A 108 -14.41 11.53 5.32
CA ALA A 108 -13.88 11.74 6.66
C ALA A 108 -14.18 13.15 7.19
N ALA A 109 -14.02 14.18 6.34
CA ALA A 109 -14.35 15.55 6.71
C ALA A 109 -15.84 15.73 7.01
N ALA A 110 -16.72 15.16 6.19
CA ALA A 110 -18.17 15.21 6.43
C ALA A 110 -18.55 14.49 7.75
N TYR A 111 -17.98 13.31 7.99
CA TYR A 111 -18.23 12.53 9.21
C TYR A 111 -17.72 13.27 10.47
N ALA A 112 -16.50 13.80 10.44
CA ALA A 112 -15.92 14.56 11.53
C ALA A 112 -16.74 15.83 11.81
N TRP A 113 -17.10 16.58 10.76
CA TRP A 113 -17.90 17.81 10.88
C TRP A 113 -19.27 17.54 11.49
N ALA A 114 -20.00 16.53 11.00
CA ALA A 114 -21.32 16.18 11.50
C ALA A 114 -21.33 15.79 12.99
N ARG A 115 -20.19 15.32 13.50
CA ARG A 115 -20.02 14.89 14.89
C ARG A 115 -19.22 15.88 15.75
N SER A 116 -18.80 17.01 15.18
CA SER A 116 -17.91 17.98 15.84
C SER A 116 -16.62 17.35 16.38
N LEU A 117 -16.02 16.45 15.59
CA LEU A 117 -14.76 15.77 15.91
C LEU A 117 -13.58 16.43 15.19
N PRO A 118 -12.37 16.38 15.76
CA PRO A 118 -11.14 16.72 15.05
C PRO A 118 -10.90 15.76 13.88
N LEU A 119 -10.25 16.29 12.84
CA LEU A 119 -9.84 15.57 11.63
C LEU A 119 -8.33 15.70 11.43
N ALA A 120 -7.64 14.58 11.29
CA ALA A 120 -6.22 14.51 10.96
C ALA A 120 -6.04 13.94 9.54
N GLY A 121 -5.31 14.68 8.69
CA GLY A 121 -4.82 14.16 7.42
C GLY A 121 -3.48 13.47 7.65
N VAL A 122 -3.39 12.18 7.33
CA VAL A 122 -2.23 11.33 7.58
C VAL A 122 -1.47 11.06 6.28
N ASP A 123 -0.14 11.04 6.36
CA ASP A 123 0.70 10.57 5.25
C ASP A 123 0.64 9.04 5.16
N HIS A 124 0.30 8.51 3.98
CA HIS A 124 0.17 7.09 3.72
C HIS A 124 1.47 6.32 4.05
N LEU A 125 2.63 6.91 3.74
CA LEU A 125 3.92 6.28 3.98
C LEU A 125 4.27 6.30 5.46
N GLU A 126 3.95 7.37 6.20
CA GLU A 126 4.08 7.37 7.66
C GLU A 126 3.24 6.25 8.30
N GLY A 127 2.01 6.04 7.80
CA GLY A 127 1.18 4.89 8.19
C GLY A 127 1.90 3.55 7.96
N HIS A 128 2.53 3.37 6.80
CA HIS A 128 3.34 2.18 6.53
C HIS A 128 4.52 2.02 7.49
N LEU A 129 5.20 3.11 7.85
CA LEU A 129 6.37 3.07 8.75
C LEU A 129 6.02 2.57 10.15
N VAL A 130 4.83 2.92 10.66
CA VAL A 130 4.40 2.54 12.03
C VAL A 130 3.58 1.25 12.09
N SER A 131 2.95 0.85 10.98
CA SER A 131 2.10 -0.34 10.91
C SER A 131 2.73 -1.66 11.43
N PRO A 132 4.04 -1.95 11.26
CA PRO A 132 4.63 -3.20 11.75
C PRO A 132 4.63 -3.34 13.28
N PHE A 133 4.40 -2.23 13.98
CA PHE A 133 4.38 -2.20 15.45
C PHE A 133 2.97 -2.34 16.02
N LEU A 134 1.93 -2.31 15.17
CA LEU A 134 0.56 -2.60 15.56
C LEU A 134 0.33 -4.11 15.66
N SER A 135 -0.59 -4.51 16.55
CA SER A 135 -1.06 -5.88 16.65
C SER A 135 -2.52 -5.98 16.22
N LEU A 136 -2.81 -6.91 15.31
CA LEU A 136 -4.18 -7.14 14.81
C LEU A 136 -5.04 -7.97 15.75
N ASP A 137 -4.46 -8.57 16.79
CA ASP A 137 -5.18 -9.31 17.84
C ASP A 137 -5.73 -8.39 18.95
N GLY A 138 -5.55 -7.08 18.81
CA GLY A 138 -6.04 -6.08 19.75
C GLY A 138 -5.11 -5.84 20.96
N ALA A 139 -3.91 -6.42 20.97
CA ALA A 139 -2.87 -6.04 21.91
C ALA A 139 -2.37 -4.60 21.64
N PRO A 140 -1.89 -3.88 22.68
CA PRO A 140 -1.30 -2.55 22.50
C PRO A 140 -0.15 -2.55 21.50
N ALA A 141 0.05 -1.40 20.84
CA ALA A 141 1.16 -1.22 19.92
C ALA A 141 2.50 -1.37 20.65
N ARG A 142 3.46 -1.96 19.95
CA ARG A 142 4.85 -1.99 20.40
C ARG A 142 5.50 -0.64 20.08
N GLU A 143 6.51 -0.30 20.85
CA GLU A 143 7.32 0.88 20.56
C GLU A 143 8.14 0.63 19.28
N ALA A 144 8.11 1.60 18.36
CA ALA A 144 8.97 1.58 17.18
C ALA A 144 10.43 1.83 17.61
N PRO A 145 11.42 1.10 17.06
CA PRO A 145 12.82 1.41 17.31
C PRO A 145 13.16 2.84 16.87
N ASP A 146 13.91 3.55 17.70
CA ASP A 146 14.35 4.92 17.44
C ASP A 146 15.83 5.08 17.87
N PRO A 147 16.77 5.36 16.94
CA PRO A 147 16.56 5.57 15.51
C PRO A 147 16.33 4.27 14.73
N ALA A 148 15.64 4.34 13.58
CA ALA A 148 15.46 3.21 12.67
C ALA A 148 15.63 3.59 11.19
N LEU A 149 16.33 2.74 10.44
CA LEU A 149 16.32 2.77 8.98
C LEU A 149 15.22 1.82 8.49
N THR A 150 14.24 2.37 7.78
CA THR A 150 13.06 1.62 7.30
C THR A 150 13.00 1.66 5.78
N LEU A 151 12.61 0.55 5.17
CA LEU A 151 12.42 0.42 3.73
C LEU A 151 10.93 0.20 3.45
N VAL A 152 10.31 1.13 2.73
CA VAL A 152 8.93 0.99 2.25
C VAL A 152 8.97 0.50 0.82
N ILE A 153 8.48 -0.71 0.59
CA ILE A 153 8.32 -1.32 -0.73
C ILE A 153 6.86 -1.73 -0.91
N SER A 154 6.19 -1.15 -1.91
CA SER A 154 4.83 -1.47 -2.31
C SER A 154 4.68 -1.46 -3.83
N GLY A 155 3.45 -1.60 -4.33
CA GLY A 155 3.14 -1.43 -5.75
C GLY A 155 3.53 -0.04 -6.26
N GLY A 156 3.38 1.02 -5.45
CA GLY A 156 3.64 2.41 -5.88
C GLY A 156 4.86 3.08 -5.25
N HIS A 157 5.52 2.43 -4.28
CA HIS A 157 6.61 3.06 -3.52
C HIS A 157 7.80 2.13 -3.36
N SER A 158 9.00 2.71 -3.40
CA SER A 158 10.27 2.05 -3.12
C SER A 158 11.23 3.12 -2.59
N SER A 159 11.30 3.25 -1.26
CA SER A 159 12.06 4.32 -0.61
C SER A 159 12.51 3.92 0.80
N TYR A 160 13.71 4.35 1.16
CA TYR A 160 14.25 4.35 2.51
C TYR A 160 13.83 5.59 3.27
N PHE A 161 13.51 5.40 4.54
CA PHE A 161 13.24 6.44 5.52
C PHE A 161 14.13 6.26 6.73
N LEU A 162 14.61 7.38 7.28
CA LEU A 162 15.22 7.44 8.59
C LEU A 162 14.17 7.93 9.59
N LEU A 163 13.78 7.07 10.51
CA LEU A 163 12.96 7.41 11.67
C LEU A 163 13.87 7.90 12.78
N THR A 164 13.65 9.13 13.25
CA THR A 164 14.34 9.70 14.43
C THR A 164 13.41 10.63 15.20
N GLY A 165 13.26 10.43 16.51
CA GLY A 165 12.50 11.34 17.36
C GLY A 165 11.03 11.47 16.97
N GLY A 166 10.45 10.41 16.39
CA GLY A 166 9.10 10.41 15.84
C GLY A 166 8.96 11.01 14.43
N ASP A 167 10.02 11.62 13.87
CA ASP A 167 10.01 12.16 12.51
C ASP A 167 10.48 11.12 11.49
N ALA A 168 9.82 11.09 10.33
CA ALA A 168 10.19 10.25 9.20
C ALA A 168 10.85 11.07 8.09
N ARG A 169 12.17 10.91 7.90
CA ARG A 169 12.90 11.61 6.83
C ARG A 169 13.16 10.68 5.64
N PRO A 170 12.65 10.96 4.42
CA PRO A 170 13.01 10.19 3.24
C PRO A 170 14.50 10.35 2.93
N LEU A 171 15.16 9.23 2.63
CA LEU A 171 16.59 9.18 2.28
C LEU A 171 16.82 9.06 0.77
N ASN A 172 15.87 8.46 0.06
CA ASN A 172 15.91 8.29 -1.39
C ASN A 172 14.48 8.17 -1.94
N ARG A 173 14.38 7.94 -3.25
CA ARG A 173 13.13 7.56 -3.93
C ARG A 173 13.42 6.66 -5.12
N THR A 174 12.39 5.98 -5.63
CA THR A 174 12.43 5.50 -7.01
C THR A 174 12.32 6.67 -7.99
N ARG A 175 13.13 6.65 -9.06
CA ARG A 175 13.10 7.64 -10.14
C ARG A 175 12.07 7.32 -11.21
N ASP A 176 11.62 6.07 -11.28
CA ASP A 176 10.71 5.57 -12.30
C ASP A 176 9.67 4.61 -11.71
N ASP A 177 9.62 3.35 -12.15
CA ASP A 177 8.69 2.36 -11.62
C ASP A 177 9.08 2.02 -10.17
N ALA A 178 8.11 1.65 -9.32
CA ALA A 178 8.41 1.01 -8.05
C ALA A 178 8.72 -0.49 -8.24
N ALA A 179 9.34 -1.11 -7.24
CA ALA A 179 9.68 -2.54 -7.30
C ALA A 179 8.43 -3.41 -7.54
N GLY A 180 7.34 -3.20 -6.78
CA GLY A 180 6.10 -3.95 -6.94
C GLY A 180 5.47 -3.76 -8.33
N GLU A 181 5.42 -2.52 -8.83
CA GLU A 181 4.92 -2.21 -10.17
C GLU A 181 5.67 -2.93 -11.29
N VAL A 182 7.00 -3.12 -11.16
CA VAL A 182 7.76 -3.85 -12.18
C VAL A 182 7.41 -5.34 -12.20
N PHE A 183 7.18 -5.95 -11.03
CA PHE A 183 6.69 -7.34 -11.00
C PHE A 183 5.33 -7.46 -11.69
N ASP A 184 4.40 -6.54 -11.41
CA ASP A 184 3.07 -6.55 -12.04
C ASP A 184 3.14 -6.36 -13.56
N LYS A 185 4.00 -5.44 -14.04
CA LYS A 185 4.19 -5.22 -15.49
C LYS A 185 4.81 -6.41 -16.19
N ILE A 186 5.76 -7.11 -15.56
CA ILE A 186 6.34 -8.34 -16.12
C ILE A 186 5.28 -9.44 -16.16
N ALA A 187 4.51 -9.62 -15.10
CA ALA A 187 3.42 -10.60 -15.06
C ALA A 187 2.37 -10.33 -16.15
N ALA A 188 1.94 -9.08 -16.30
CA ALA A 188 1.01 -8.66 -17.34
C ALA A 188 1.53 -8.98 -18.75
N ALA A 189 2.80 -8.66 -19.02
CA ALA A 189 3.44 -8.97 -20.32
C ALA A 189 3.53 -10.48 -20.61
N LEU A 190 3.72 -11.30 -19.57
CA LEU A 190 3.75 -12.76 -19.67
C LEU A 190 2.35 -13.39 -19.73
N GLY A 191 1.27 -12.63 -19.49
CA GLY A 191 -0.09 -13.18 -19.41
C GLY A 191 -0.38 -13.90 -18.10
N LEU A 192 0.35 -13.57 -17.02
CA LEU A 192 0.21 -14.21 -15.70
C LEU A 192 -0.89 -13.57 -14.83
N GLY A 193 -1.60 -12.57 -15.36
CA GLY A 193 -2.70 -11.88 -14.68
C GLY A 193 -2.24 -10.73 -13.78
N TYR A 194 -3.16 -10.29 -12.91
CA TYR A 194 -2.97 -9.20 -11.96
C TYR A 194 -3.72 -9.52 -10.64
N PRO A 195 -3.13 -9.26 -9.46
CA PRO A 195 -1.78 -8.75 -9.21
C PRO A 195 -0.70 -9.77 -9.58
N GLY A 196 0.37 -9.28 -10.17
CA GLY A 196 1.44 -10.08 -10.76
C GLY A 196 2.58 -10.42 -9.81
N GLY A 197 2.86 -9.55 -8.84
CA GLY A 197 3.88 -9.74 -7.80
C GLY A 197 3.94 -11.15 -7.21
N PRO A 198 2.86 -11.62 -6.55
CA PRO A 198 2.84 -12.94 -5.92
C PRO A 198 2.98 -14.11 -6.91
N VAL A 199 2.55 -13.93 -8.16
CA VAL A 199 2.63 -14.97 -9.20
C VAL A 199 4.07 -15.09 -9.69
N VAL A 200 4.70 -13.96 -10.01
CA VAL A 200 6.11 -13.91 -10.43
C VAL A 200 7.02 -14.45 -9.34
N ASP A 201 6.80 -14.06 -8.08
CA ASP A 201 7.60 -14.52 -6.95
C ASP A 201 7.52 -16.05 -6.76
N ARG A 202 6.32 -16.62 -6.85
CA ARG A 202 6.12 -18.08 -6.77
C ARG A 202 6.79 -18.82 -7.93
N LEU A 203 6.63 -18.33 -9.17
CA LEU A 203 7.24 -18.98 -10.35
C LEU A 203 8.77 -18.90 -10.30
N ALA A 204 9.32 -17.81 -9.75
CA ALA A 204 10.75 -17.61 -9.56
C ALA A 204 11.39 -18.63 -8.59
N GLU A 205 10.62 -19.33 -7.74
CA GLU A 205 11.15 -20.41 -6.89
C GLU A 205 11.57 -21.64 -7.69
N ALA A 206 11.00 -21.85 -8.87
CA ALA A 206 11.27 -23.01 -9.73
C ALA A 206 12.35 -22.73 -10.81
N GLY A 207 12.98 -21.56 -10.79
CA GLY A 207 14.03 -21.17 -11.74
C GLY A 207 15.43 -21.09 -11.12
N ASP A 208 16.45 -21.11 -11.97
CA ASP A 208 17.82 -20.82 -11.55
C ASP A 208 18.05 -19.29 -11.49
N PRO A 209 18.30 -18.70 -10.29
CA PRO A 209 18.50 -17.26 -10.14
C PRO A 209 19.80 -16.75 -10.78
N LYS A 210 20.67 -17.63 -11.29
CA LYS A 210 21.93 -17.28 -11.95
C LYS A 210 21.90 -17.47 -13.47
N ALA A 211 20.80 -17.94 -14.04
CA ALA A 211 20.69 -18.20 -15.48
C ALA A 211 20.78 -16.93 -16.35
N PHE A 212 20.30 -15.79 -15.84
CA PHE A 212 20.37 -14.51 -16.53
C PHE A 212 21.13 -13.49 -15.68
N THR A 213 21.93 -12.66 -16.36
CA THR A 213 22.58 -11.50 -15.72
C THR A 213 21.83 -10.24 -16.11
N PHE A 214 21.28 -9.56 -15.11
CA PHE A 214 20.73 -8.22 -15.29
C PHE A 214 21.73 -7.18 -14.79
N SER A 215 21.79 -6.04 -15.47
CA SER A 215 22.60 -4.92 -15.01
C SER A 215 21.80 -4.10 -14.00
N ALA A 216 22.39 -3.87 -12.83
CA ALA A 216 21.85 -2.90 -11.88
C ALA A 216 21.74 -1.51 -12.55
N PRO A 217 20.70 -0.73 -12.20
CA PRO A 217 20.54 0.63 -12.71
C PRO A 217 21.77 1.48 -12.37
N ARG A 218 22.26 2.24 -13.35
CA ARG A 218 23.37 3.18 -13.15
C ARG A 218 22.84 4.61 -13.07
N ILE A 219 22.73 5.13 -11.86
CA ILE A 219 22.36 6.52 -11.63
C ILE A 219 23.62 7.39 -11.66
N LYS A 220 23.75 8.22 -12.71
CA LYS A 220 24.92 9.09 -12.91
C LYS A 220 24.89 10.36 -12.08
N ASP A 221 23.72 10.72 -11.57
CA ASP A 221 23.52 11.90 -10.75
C ASP A 221 24.02 11.62 -9.31
N PRO A 222 25.08 12.29 -8.85
CA PRO A 222 25.62 12.06 -7.51
C PRO A 222 24.60 12.33 -6.39
N ALA A 223 23.64 13.23 -6.62
CA ALA A 223 22.62 13.56 -5.62
C ALA A 223 21.58 12.45 -5.41
N GLY A 224 21.46 11.51 -6.35
CA GLY A 224 20.61 10.32 -6.22
C GLY A 224 21.41 9.03 -6.24
N ALA A 225 22.62 9.02 -5.71
CA ALA A 225 23.44 7.81 -5.62
C ALA A 225 22.74 6.68 -4.84
N LEU A 226 21.77 7.02 -3.98
CA LEU A 226 20.95 6.06 -3.23
C LEU A 226 19.58 5.82 -3.87
N ASP A 227 19.19 6.56 -4.92
CA ASP A 227 17.88 6.40 -5.55
C ASP A 227 17.73 5.02 -6.21
N PHE A 228 16.49 4.57 -6.34
CA PHE A 228 16.16 3.36 -7.09
C PHE A 228 15.76 3.68 -8.54
N SER A 229 15.89 2.69 -9.42
CA SER A 229 15.36 2.72 -10.79
C SER A 229 15.16 1.29 -11.30
N PHE A 230 13.94 0.95 -11.68
CA PHE A 230 13.56 -0.41 -12.07
C PHE A 230 13.07 -0.51 -13.52
N SER A 231 12.80 0.63 -14.18
CA SER A 231 12.27 0.64 -15.56
C SER A 231 13.18 -0.01 -16.61
N GLY A 232 14.51 0.10 -16.44
CA GLY A 232 15.49 -0.58 -17.29
C GLY A 232 15.49 -2.09 -17.10
N LEU A 233 15.32 -2.52 -15.85
CA LEU A 233 15.24 -3.94 -15.48
C LEU A 233 13.97 -4.58 -16.05
N LYS A 234 12.82 -3.91 -15.91
CA LYS A 234 11.55 -4.25 -16.56
C LYS A 234 11.72 -4.48 -18.05
N THR A 235 12.31 -3.49 -18.74
CA THR A 235 12.47 -3.51 -20.20
C THR A 235 13.36 -4.68 -20.63
N THR A 236 14.44 -4.93 -19.89
CA THR A 236 15.34 -6.05 -20.16
C THR A 236 14.65 -7.39 -19.94
N ALA A 237 13.92 -7.56 -18.84
CA ALA A 237 13.18 -8.78 -18.54
C ALA A 237 12.14 -9.11 -19.62
N ILE A 238 11.30 -8.13 -20.01
CA ILE A 238 10.29 -8.33 -21.05
C ILE A 238 10.93 -8.69 -22.40
N ARG A 239 12.01 -8.00 -22.80
CA ARG A 239 12.72 -8.30 -24.04
C ARG A 239 13.37 -9.68 -24.03
N SER A 240 13.97 -10.08 -22.91
CA SER A 240 14.51 -11.44 -22.75
C SER A 240 13.39 -12.47 -22.89
N ALA A 241 12.24 -12.25 -22.26
CA ALA A 241 11.08 -13.15 -22.39
C ALA A 241 10.60 -13.29 -23.84
N GLN A 242 10.52 -12.19 -24.61
CA GLN A 242 10.17 -12.20 -26.04
C GLN A 242 11.16 -13.02 -26.90
N GLY A 243 12.43 -13.10 -26.48
CA GLY A 243 13.44 -13.92 -27.15
C GLY A 243 13.34 -15.42 -26.83
N LEU A 244 12.67 -15.77 -25.73
CA LEU A 244 12.53 -17.16 -25.26
C LEU A 244 11.20 -17.81 -25.69
N THR A 245 10.15 -17.00 -25.84
CA THR A 245 8.78 -17.50 -26.10
C THR A 245 7.88 -16.40 -26.68
N ALA A 246 6.71 -16.80 -27.19
CA ALA A 246 5.66 -15.86 -27.55
C ALA A 246 5.08 -15.21 -26.29
N LEU A 247 4.74 -13.91 -26.38
CA LEU A 247 4.07 -13.16 -25.33
C LEU A 247 2.68 -12.69 -25.80
N PRO A 248 1.62 -12.84 -24.99
CA PRO A 248 1.55 -13.58 -23.73
C PRO A 248 1.94 -15.07 -23.88
N LEU A 249 2.29 -15.73 -22.77
CA LEU A 249 2.67 -17.15 -22.79
C LEU A 249 1.54 -17.99 -23.41
N PRO A 250 1.85 -18.96 -24.31
CA PRO A 250 0.83 -19.86 -24.86
C PRO A 250 0.15 -20.72 -23.79
N ASP A 251 0.91 -21.13 -22.77
CA ASP A 251 0.41 -21.81 -21.57
C ASP A 251 0.98 -21.11 -20.31
N PRO A 252 0.28 -20.10 -19.78
CA PRO A 252 0.70 -19.41 -18.56
C PRO A 252 0.70 -20.29 -17.30
N ALA A 253 -0.03 -21.42 -17.32
CA ALA A 253 -0.08 -22.35 -16.18
C ALA A 253 1.19 -23.22 -16.10
N HIS A 254 1.87 -23.43 -17.23
CA HIS A 254 3.14 -24.16 -17.30
C HIS A 254 4.20 -23.39 -18.09
N PRO A 255 4.74 -22.28 -17.53
CA PRO A 255 5.77 -21.51 -18.20
C PRO A 255 7.01 -22.38 -18.52
N PRO A 256 7.66 -22.18 -19.68
CA PRO A 256 8.91 -22.87 -20.00
C PRO A 256 9.98 -22.64 -18.93
N GLN A 257 10.87 -23.61 -18.71
CA GLN A 257 11.96 -23.49 -17.72
C GLN A 257 12.78 -22.20 -17.88
N ALA A 258 13.11 -21.82 -19.12
CA ALA A 258 13.86 -20.60 -19.40
C ALA A 258 13.14 -19.31 -18.93
N VAL A 259 11.80 -19.32 -18.89
CA VAL A 259 11.01 -18.20 -18.34
C VAL A 259 11.07 -18.21 -16.81
N LEU A 260 10.99 -19.38 -16.17
CA LEU A 260 11.14 -19.50 -14.71
C LEU A 260 12.52 -19.02 -14.27
N ASP A 261 13.57 -19.42 -14.98
CA ASP A 261 14.95 -18.99 -14.80
C ASP A 261 15.10 -17.46 -14.94
N LEU A 262 14.46 -16.88 -15.97
CA LEU A 262 14.41 -15.44 -16.17
C LEU A 262 13.76 -14.71 -14.98
N LEU A 263 12.60 -15.21 -14.51
CA LEU A 263 11.90 -14.65 -13.35
C LEU A 263 12.72 -14.78 -12.06
N ALA A 264 13.42 -15.90 -11.87
CA ALA A 264 14.32 -16.13 -10.74
C ALA A 264 15.49 -15.13 -10.72
N SER A 265 16.17 -14.96 -11.86
CA SER A 265 17.25 -13.98 -11.99
C SER A 265 16.76 -12.54 -11.86
N PHE A 266 15.57 -12.24 -12.38
CA PHE A 266 14.95 -10.91 -12.24
C PHE A 266 14.65 -10.60 -10.77
N ARG A 267 13.94 -11.50 -10.07
CA ARG A 267 13.62 -11.36 -8.64
C ARG A 267 14.87 -11.14 -7.81
N ARG A 268 15.89 -11.97 -8.01
CA ARG A 268 17.18 -11.82 -7.33
C ARG A 268 17.77 -10.44 -7.54
N THR A 269 17.76 -9.93 -8.77
CA THR A 269 18.33 -8.60 -9.08
C THR A 269 17.55 -7.44 -8.46
N VAL A 270 16.24 -7.59 -8.20
CA VAL A 270 15.47 -6.56 -7.49
C VAL A 270 15.81 -6.54 -6.00
N VAL A 271 16.12 -7.70 -5.42
CA VAL A 271 16.45 -7.85 -4.00
C VAL A 271 17.90 -7.46 -3.69
N ASP A 272 18.84 -7.84 -4.56
CA ASP A 272 20.27 -7.52 -4.47
C ASP A 272 20.53 -6.00 -4.69
#